data_AF-A0A540MML6-F1
#
_entry.id   AF-A0A540MML6-F1
#
_cell.length_a   1.000
_cell.length_b   1.000
_cell.length_c   1.000
_cell.angle_alpha   90.00
_cell.angle_beta   90.00
_cell.angle_gamma   90.00
#
_symmetry.space_group_name_H-M   'P 1'
#
loop_
_entity.id
_entity.type
_entity.pdbx_description
1 polymer ?
#
loop_
_entity_poly.entity_id
_entity_poly.type
_entity_poly.pdbx_seq_one_letter_code
_entity_poly.pdbx_strand_id
1 'polypeptide(L)'
;MRFFVLGTYTDYPVFEVNEERYITANSLHPGAIVTNLFRYNSAINGLVKVLGRAVLKNVKQGAATTCYVALHPQVKGVTGEYFRDSNLSKPSRQGQDAEMAKKLWDFSMDLTK
;
A
#
# COMPACT_ATOMS: atom_id res chain seq x y z
N MET A 1 6.43 1.15 4.77
CA MET A 1 5.16 0.84 4.10
C MET A 1 5.47 -0.26 3.08
N ARG A 2 4.88 -1.46 3.20
CA ARG A 2 5.09 -2.53 2.21
C ARG A 2 4.01 -2.40 1.14
N PHE A 3 4.42 -2.15 -0.10
CA PHE A 3 3.52 -2.30 -1.25
C PHE A 3 3.38 -3.80 -1.53
N PHE A 4 2.15 -4.31 -1.55
CA PHE A 4 1.86 -5.65 -2.03
C PHE A 4 1.66 -5.57 -3.55
N VAL A 5 2.78 -5.52 -4.28
CA VAL A 5 2.78 -5.77 -5.71
C VAL A 5 2.93 -7.28 -5.89
N LEU A 6 1.82 -7.91 -6.20
CA LEU A 6 1.85 -8.97 -7.21
C LEU A 6 1.62 -8.19 -8.52
N GLY A 7 2.38 -8.47 -9.60
CA GLY A 7 2.38 -7.63 -10.82
C GLY A 7 1.01 -7.58 -11.52
N THR A 8 0.86 -7.14 -12.75
CA THR A 8 1.72 -6.35 -13.62
C THR A 8 0.88 -5.16 -14.14
N TYR A 9 1.46 -4.36 -15.02
CA TYR A 9 0.83 -3.21 -15.66
C TYR A 9 1.20 -3.32 -17.15
N THR A 10 0.28 -3.06 -18.07
CA THR A 10 0.43 -3.47 -19.49
C THR A 10 1.40 -2.62 -20.33
N ASP A 11 2.10 -1.63 -19.75
CA ASP A 11 2.87 -0.63 -20.50
C ASP A 11 4.32 -0.37 -20.00
N TYR A 12 4.87 -1.15 -19.04
CA TYR A 12 6.26 -0.96 -18.57
C TYR A 12 7.04 -2.29 -18.43
N PRO A 13 8.24 -2.43 -19.04
CA PRO A 13 8.91 -3.71 -19.28
C PRO A 13 9.74 -4.27 -18.09
N VAL A 14 9.37 -3.98 -16.84
CA VAL A 14 10.17 -4.36 -15.65
C VAL A 14 9.86 -5.78 -15.14
N PHE A 15 8.92 -6.48 -15.77
CA PHE A 15 8.56 -7.86 -15.41
C PHE A 15 8.40 -8.73 -16.67
N GLU A 16 9.49 -9.33 -17.14
CA GLU A 16 9.41 -10.53 -17.99
C GLU A 16 8.86 -11.70 -17.16
N VAL A 17 7.55 -11.92 -17.24
CA VAL A 17 6.90 -13.08 -16.62
C VAL A 17 6.69 -14.14 -17.70
N ASN A 18 7.49 -15.20 -17.64
CA ASN A 18 7.26 -16.39 -18.45
C ASN A 18 5.95 -17.08 -18.03
N GLU A 19 5.14 -17.43 -19.03
CA GLU A 19 3.84 -18.12 -18.97
C GLU A 19 2.66 -17.33 -18.36
N GLU A 20 1.46 -17.65 -18.86
CA GLU A 20 0.20 -16.93 -18.63
C GLU A 20 -0.25 -16.90 -17.16
N ARG A 21 0.29 -15.97 -16.37
CA ARG A 21 -0.13 -15.72 -14.99
C ARG A 21 -0.83 -14.37 -14.89
N TYR A 22 -2.16 -14.41 -14.79
CA TYR A 22 -2.94 -13.23 -14.41
C TYR A 22 -2.59 -12.81 -12.98
N ILE A 23 -2.26 -11.55 -12.78
CA ILE A 23 -1.75 -11.05 -11.51
C ILE A 23 -2.22 -9.60 -11.28
N THR A 24 -2.37 -9.19 -10.00
CA THR A 24 -3.07 -7.97 -9.59
C THR A 24 -2.27 -7.05 -8.67
N ALA A 25 -2.09 -5.79 -9.05
CA ALA A 25 -1.41 -4.76 -8.26
C ALA A 25 -2.41 -3.80 -7.62
N ASN A 26 -2.46 -3.75 -6.29
CA ASN A 26 -3.33 -2.84 -5.55
C ASN A 26 -2.55 -2.09 -4.45
N SER A 27 -3.06 -0.92 -4.09
CA SER A 27 -2.53 -0.09 -3.00
C SER A 27 -3.49 -0.11 -1.80
N LEU A 28 -2.97 0.10 -0.59
CA LEU A 28 -3.83 0.11 0.61
C LEU A 28 -3.28 0.96 1.75
N HIS A 29 -4.17 1.38 2.64
CA HIS A 29 -3.85 1.98 3.93
C HIS A 29 -4.25 1.03 5.08
N PRO A 30 -3.30 0.58 5.90
CA PRO A 30 -3.57 -0.40 6.97
C PRO A 30 -4.31 0.23 8.18
N GLY A 31 -4.40 1.57 8.21
CA GLY A 31 -4.93 2.34 9.33
C GLY A 31 -3.80 2.93 10.18
N ALA A 32 -4.15 3.78 11.14
CA ALA A 32 -3.20 4.30 12.10
C ALA A 32 -3.01 3.24 13.22
N ILE A 33 -1.80 2.71 13.37
CA ILE A 33 -1.48 1.54 14.20
C ILE A 33 -0.37 1.90 15.18
N VAL A 34 -0.43 1.38 16.40
CA VAL A 34 0.69 1.49 17.36
C VAL A 34 1.89 0.71 16.82
N THR A 35 2.87 1.43 16.27
CA THR A 35 4.11 0.86 15.71
C THR A 35 5.33 1.69 16.12
N ASN A 36 6.51 1.10 16.04
CA ASN A 36 7.78 1.76 16.35
C ASN A 36 8.22 2.81 15.30
N LEU A 37 7.33 3.32 14.44
CA LEU A 37 7.67 4.27 13.37
C LEU A 37 8.23 5.58 13.94
N PHE A 38 7.61 6.12 14.99
CA PHE A 38 7.99 7.39 15.61
C PHE A 38 9.09 7.27 16.68
N ARG A 39 9.77 6.12 16.80
CA ARG A 39 10.67 5.81 17.93
C ARG A 39 11.77 6.83 18.22
N TYR A 40 12.24 7.55 17.19
CA TYR A 40 13.30 8.56 17.29
C TYR A 40 12.79 10.00 17.49
N ASN A 41 11.48 10.23 17.49
CA ASN A 41 10.90 11.51 17.89
C ASN A 41 10.32 11.37 19.29
N SER A 42 11.06 11.80 20.31
CA SER A 42 10.73 11.58 21.73
C SER A 42 9.33 12.09 22.11
N ALA A 43 8.92 13.26 21.60
CA ALA A 43 7.62 13.86 21.87
C ALA A 43 6.48 13.05 21.23
N ILE A 44 6.57 12.74 19.94
CA ILE A 44 5.55 11.97 19.24
C ILE A 44 5.49 10.52 19.77
N ASN A 45 6.63 9.91 20.08
CA ASN A 45 6.70 8.57 20.68
C ASN A 45 6.04 8.54 22.06
N GLY A 46 6.25 9.57 22.89
CA GLY A 46 5.54 9.73 24.16
C GLY A 46 4.02 9.81 23.96
N LEU A 47 3.57 10.71 23.08
CA LEU A 47 2.15 10.90 22.77
C LEU A 47 1.49 9.62 22.22
N VAL A 48 2.16 8.90 21.30
CA VAL A 48 1.68 7.63 20.73
C VAL A 48 1.66 6.51 21.78
N LYS A 49 2.58 6.49 22.75
CA LYS A 49 2.52 5.51 23.85
C LYS A 49 1.37 5.78 24.82
N VAL A 50 1.09 7.06 25.12
CA VAL A 50 0.03 7.47 26.08
C VAL A 50 -1.36 7.37 25.45
N LEU A 51 -1.59 8.02 24.31
CA LEU A 51 -2.90 8.10 23.67
C LEU A 51 -3.15 6.99 22.64
N GLY A 52 -2.09 6.44 22.04
CA GLY A 52 -2.22 5.51 20.93
C GLY A 52 -2.90 4.20 21.29
N ARG A 53 -2.83 3.73 22.54
CA ARG A 53 -3.55 2.52 22.97
C ARG A 53 -5.08 2.67 22.98
N ALA A 54 -5.60 3.91 23.03
CA ALA A 54 -7.03 4.18 23.04
C ALA A 54 -7.60 4.54 21.65
N VAL A 55 -6.76 5.10 20.76
CA VAL A 55 -7.20 5.68 19.47
C VAL A 55 -6.64 4.96 18.25
N LEU A 56 -5.49 4.27 18.38
CA LEU A 56 -4.85 3.57 17.25
C LEU A 56 -5.19 2.08 17.24
N LYS A 57 -5.23 1.51 16.05
CA LYS A 57 -5.44 0.08 15.82
C LYS A 57 -4.33 -0.76 16.46
N ASN A 58 -4.71 -1.96 16.89
CA ASN A 58 -3.73 -3.01 17.20
C ASN A 58 -3.19 -3.68 15.92
N VAL A 59 -2.16 -4.54 16.07
CA VAL A 59 -1.48 -5.19 14.94
C VAL A 59 -2.43 -6.03 14.07
N LYS A 60 -3.39 -6.76 14.67
CA LYS A 60 -4.35 -7.60 13.93
C LYS A 60 -5.30 -6.74 13.08
N GLN A 61 -5.86 -5.68 13.68
CA GLN A 61 -6.71 -4.70 12.98
C GLN A 61 -5.95 -3.94 11.89
N GLY A 62 -4.64 -3.73 12.09
CA GLY A 62 -3.75 -3.09 11.11
C GLY A 62 -3.43 -4.00 9.92
N ALA A 63 -3.24 -5.30 10.16
CA ALA A 63 -3.00 -6.28 9.10
C ALA A 63 -4.26 -6.63 8.29
N ALA A 64 -5.46 -6.39 8.84
CA ALA A 64 -6.73 -6.82 8.26
C ALA A 64 -6.92 -6.41 6.78
N THR A 65 -6.73 -5.13 6.44
CA THR A 65 -6.84 -4.65 5.05
C THR A 65 -5.83 -5.35 4.13
N THR A 66 -4.61 -5.60 4.60
CA THR A 66 -3.57 -6.30 3.82
C THR A 66 -3.94 -7.75 3.56
N CYS A 67 -4.39 -8.48 4.60
CA CYS A 67 -4.84 -9.86 4.45
C CYS A 67 -6.08 -9.96 3.55
N TYR A 68 -7.00 -9.00 3.65
CA TYR A 68 -8.18 -8.93 2.79
C TYR A 68 -7.79 -8.74 1.31
N VAL A 69 -6.98 -7.73 1.00
CA VAL A 69 -6.54 -7.43 -0.38
C VAL A 69 -5.72 -8.58 -0.98
N ALA A 70 -4.91 -9.27 -0.18
CA ALA A 70 -4.04 -10.34 -0.68
C ALA A 70 -4.72 -11.72 -0.83
N LEU A 71 -5.79 -12.02 -0.06
CA LEU A 71 -6.31 -13.39 0.09
C LEU A 71 -7.83 -13.53 -0.08
N HIS A 72 -8.61 -12.45 -0.02
CA HIS A 72 -10.07 -12.60 0.04
C HIS A 72 -10.68 -12.88 -1.35
N PRO A 73 -11.55 -13.90 -1.52
CA PRO A 73 -12.12 -14.23 -2.84
C PRO A 73 -12.87 -13.08 -3.52
N GLN A 74 -13.47 -12.18 -2.74
CA GLN A 74 -14.22 -11.01 -3.28
C GLN A 74 -13.34 -9.98 -4.00
N VAL A 75 -12.01 -9.97 -3.77
CA VAL A 75 -11.07 -9.08 -4.48
C VAL A 75 -10.23 -9.82 -5.52
N LYS A 76 -10.52 -11.11 -5.78
CA LYS A 76 -9.84 -11.86 -6.84
C LYS A 76 -10.12 -11.19 -8.19
N GLY A 77 -9.08 -10.80 -8.90
CA GLY A 77 -9.19 -10.10 -10.18
C GLY A 77 -9.25 -8.57 -10.09
N VAL A 78 -9.37 -7.99 -8.89
CA VAL A 78 -9.33 -6.53 -8.72
C VAL A 78 -7.88 -6.05 -8.84
N THR A 79 -7.63 -5.04 -9.66
CA THR A 79 -6.29 -4.46 -9.91
C THR A 79 -6.39 -2.95 -10.13
N GLY A 80 -5.33 -2.21 -9.82
CA GLY A 80 -5.26 -0.75 -9.94
C GLY A 80 -5.93 0.03 -8.80
N GLU A 81 -6.51 -0.65 -7.81
CA GLU A 81 -7.38 -0.03 -6.82
C GLU A 81 -6.65 0.40 -5.53
N TYR A 82 -7.33 1.26 -4.75
CA TYR A 82 -6.89 1.69 -3.42
C TYR A 82 -7.86 1.23 -2.33
N PHE A 83 -7.35 0.53 -1.32
CA PHE A 83 -8.15 -0.01 -0.22
C PHE A 83 -7.89 0.70 1.12
N ARG A 84 -8.96 0.90 1.88
CA ARG A 84 -8.91 1.39 3.26
C ARG A 84 -9.95 0.62 4.07
N ASP A 85 -9.56 0.16 5.26
CA ASP A 85 -10.45 -0.55 6.19
C ASP A 85 -11.23 -1.71 5.52
N SER A 86 -10.51 -2.51 4.73
CA SER A 86 -11.03 -3.61 3.89
C SER A 86 -12.10 -3.24 2.84
N ASN A 87 -12.22 -1.96 2.48
CA ASN A 87 -13.15 -1.46 1.46
C ASN A 87 -12.39 -0.70 0.35
N LEU A 88 -12.99 -0.60 -0.84
CA LEU A 88 -12.52 0.31 -1.88
C LEU A 88 -12.62 1.76 -1.38
N SER A 89 -11.64 2.58 -1.74
CA SER A 89 -11.51 3.96 -1.27
C SER A 89 -10.89 4.83 -2.36
N LYS A 90 -11.24 6.11 -2.41
CA LYS A 90 -10.62 7.05 -3.34
C LYS A 90 -9.24 7.49 -2.79
N PRO A 91 -8.14 7.35 -3.55
CA PRO A 91 -6.84 7.89 -3.14
C PRO A 91 -6.82 9.44 -3.26
N SER A 92 -5.69 10.07 -2.91
CA SER A 92 -5.54 11.52 -3.09
C SER A 92 -5.59 11.93 -4.57
N ARG A 93 -5.74 13.23 -4.85
CA ARG A 93 -5.71 13.74 -6.24
C ARG A 93 -4.39 13.40 -6.94
N GLN A 94 -3.27 13.54 -6.24
CA GLN A 94 -1.94 13.15 -6.74
C GLN A 94 -1.84 11.64 -6.97
N GLY A 95 -2.51 10.82 -6.15
CA GLY A 95 -2.58 9.37 -6.34
C GLY A 95 -3.48 8.91 -7.50
N GLN A 96 -4.10 9.84 -8.24
CA GLN A 96 -4.87 9.59 -9.47
C GLN A 96 -4.18 10.19 -10.71
N ASP A 97 -3.00 10.80 -10.56
CA ASP A 97 -2.29 11.50 -11.61
C ASP A 97 -1.35 10.53 -12.36
N ALA A 98 -1.82 9.98 -13.48
CA ALA A 98 -1.08 9.03 -14.28
C ALA A 98 0.18 9.62 -14.93
N GLU A 99 0.19 10.93 -15.23
CA GLU A 99 1.37 11.61 -15.80
C GLU A 99 2.46 11.77 -14.73
N MET A 100 2.07 12.14 -13.51
CA MET A 100 2.98 12.19 -12.36
C MET A 100 3.51 10.80 -11.99
N ALA A 101 2.66 9.77 -12.05
CA ALA A 101 3.07 8.38 -11.82
C ALA A 101 4.13 7.92 -12.84
N LYS A 102 3.94 8.23 -14.14
CA LYS A 102 4.94 7.96 -15.19
C LYS A 102 6.26 8.67 -14.91
N LYS A 103 6.23 9.98 -14.64
CA LYS A 103 7.44 10.78 -14.36
C LYS A 103 8.21 10.23 -13.15
N LEU A 104 7.49 9.83 -12.09
CA LEU A 104 8.09 9.22 -10.91
C LEU A 104 8.72 7.85 -11.24
N TRP A 105 8.08 7.04 -12.08
CA TRP A 105 8.61 5.75 -12.50
C TRP A 105 9.90 5.91 -13.31
N ASP A 106 9.89 6.73 -14.37
CA ASP A 106 11.06 6.96 -15.23
C ASP A 106 12.25 7.47 -14.40
N PHE A 107 12.02 8.49 -13.55
CA PHE A 107 13.04 9.02 -12.62
C PHE A 107 13.55 7.96 -11.62
N SER A 108 12.67 7.10 -11.10
CA SER A 108 13.08 6.04 -10.17
C SER A 108 13.94 4.99 -10.86
N MET A 109 13.61 4.63 -12.10
CA MET A 109 14.41 3.71 -12.91
C MET A 109 15.77 4.31 -13.25
N ASP A 110 15.88 5.62 -13.44
CA ASP A 110 17.17 6.29 -13.64
C ASP A 110 18.04 6.35 -12.37
N LEU A 111 17.42 6.42 -11.18
CA LEU A 111 18.13 6.41 -9.89
C LEU A 111 18.64 5.03 -9.45
N THR A 112 18.10 3.93 -9.99
CA THR A 112 18.42 2.55 -9.55
C THR A 112 19.16 1.71 -10.59
N LYS A 113 19.80 2.36 -11.57
CA LYS A 113 20.72 1.74 -12.55
C LYS A 113 22.14 1.62 -12.00
#